data_AF-A0A6G4ZUL9-F1
#
_entry.id   AF-A0A6G4ZUL9-F1
#
_cell.length_a   1.000
_cell.length_b   1.000
_cell.length_c   1.000
_cell.angle_alpha   90.00
_cell.angle_beta   90.00
_cell.angle_gamma   90.00
#
_symmetry.space_group_name_H-M   'P 1'
#
loop_
_entity.id
_entity.type
_entity.pdbx_description
1 polymer ?
#
loop_
_entity_poly.entity_id
_entity_poly.type
_entity_poly.pdbx_seq_one_letter_code
_entity_poly.pdbx_strand_id
1 'polypeptide(L)'
;MSSTCELSCQLTEVSSRVYHLLFLKLYDLVAEIESSQVHGCNILQSLHRSCTTALPVGKASMSLLLQAGYGVLCQQISSWVLYGILRDPYQEFFVEALGGDPSLTEPNTSSSCLEAPLASMQDFRLKSNLLLPEQLSQSFASKVLFAGSAVRVFGQSGERPVYTAEQEAEFLKRQS
;
A
#
# COMPACT_ATOMS: atom_id res chain seq x y z
N MET A 1 22.57 -5.50 47.66
CA MET A 1 22.86 -6.22 46.39
C MET A 1 21.77 -7.21 45.98
N SER A 2 20.95 -7.77 46.91
CA SER A 2 19.82 -8.65 46.54
C SER A 2 18.69 -7.98 45.74
N SER A 3 18.19 -6.81 46.18
CA SER A 3 16.99 -6.22 45.57
C SER A 3 17.16 -5.76 44.12
N THR A 4 18.37 -5.35 43.72
CA THR A 4 18.67 -4.94 42.34
C THR A 4 18.72 -6.13 41.37
N CYS A 5 19.06 -7.32 41.86
CA CYS A 5 19.11 -8.55 41.06
C CYS A 5 17.71 -9.14 40.87
N GLU A 6 16.86 -9.10 41.91
CA GLU A 6 15.43 -9.50 41.81
C GLU A 6 14.65 -8.61 40.84
N LEU A 7 14.84 -7.29 40.90
CA LEU A 7 14.23 -6.35 39.94
C LEU A 7 14.70 -6.59 38.51
N SER A 8 16.00 -6.90 38.30
CA SER A 8 16.54 -7.19 36.98
C SER A 8 16.00 -8.52 36.40
N CYS A 9 15.85 -9.56 37.23
CA CYS A 9 15.24 -10.83 36.82
C CYS A 9 13.74 -10.66 36.50
N GLN A 10 12.98 -9.92 37.31
CA GLN A 10 11.56 -9.68 37.01
C GLN A 10 11.37 -8.83 35.75
N LEU A 11 12.22 -7.83 35.52
CA LEU A 11 12.17 -7.02 34.29
C LEU A 11 12.49 -7.84 33.03
N THR A 12 13.46 -8.76 33.09
CA THR A 12 13.79 -9.65 31.97
C THR A 12 12.68 -10.68 31.73
N GLU A 13 12.08 -11.24 32.78
CA GLU A 13 11.00 -12.21 32.67
C GLU A 13 9.70 -11.58 32.12
N VAL A 14 9.36 -10.37 32.56
CA VAL A 14 8.22 -9.60 32.01
C VAL A 14 8.49 -9.25 30.55
N SER A 15 9.68 -8.76 30.21
CA SER A 15 10.05 -8.43 28.83
C SER A 15 9.97 -9.66 27.91
N SER A 16 10.46 -10.81 28.34
CA SER A 16 10.36 -12.08 27.60
C SER A 16 8.92 -12.49 27.33
N ARG A 17 8.03 -12.35 28.32
CA ARG A 17 6.59 -12.68 28.17
C ARG A 17 5.88 -11.74 27.22
N VAL A 18 6.23 -10.45 27.23
CA VAL A 18 5.71 -9.44 26.30
C VAL A 18 6.05 -9.80 24.86
N TYR A 19 7.30 -10.13 24.57
CA TYR A 19 7.71 -10.53 23.23
C TYR A 19 7.04 -11.83 22.79
N HIS A 20 6.90 -12.81 23.69
CA HIS A 20 6.22 -14.06 23.38
C HIS A 20 4.76 -13.82 22.94
N LEU A 21 4.02 -12.98 23.66
CA LEU A 21 2.64 -12.62 23.30
C LEU A 21 2.55 -11.87 21.97
N LEU A 22 3.51 -10.98 21.69
CA LEU A 22 3.58 -10.28 20.40
C LEU A 22 3.85 -11.26 19.25
N PHE A 23 4.82 -12.17 19.42
CA PHE A 23 5.14 -13.17 18.40
C PHE A 23 3.99 -14.12 18.14
N LEU A 24 3.27 -14.57 19.17
CA LEU A 24 2.05 -15.36 19.00
C LEU A 24 1.02 -14.59 18.16
N LYS A 25 0.79 -13.32 18.47
CA LYS A 25 -0.16 -12.49 17.71
C LYS A 25 0.25 -12.28 16.25
N LEU A 26 1.55 -12.09 15.99
CA LEU A 26 2.09 -11.98 14.63
C LEU A 26 1.98 -13.30 13.89
N TYR A 27 2.27 -14.42 14.56
CA TYR A 27 2.13 -15.75 14.00
C TYR A 27 0.67 -16.03 13.60
N ASP A 28 -0.28 -15.74 14.48
CA ASP A 28 -1.71 -15.90 14.18
C ASP A 28 -2.13 -15.05 12.97
N LEU A 29 -1.64 -13.81 12.87
CA LEU A 29 -1.91 -12.96 11.72
C LEU A 29 -1.32 -13.52 10.42
N VAL A 30 -0.06 -13.97 10.44
CA VAL A 30 0.59 -14.56 9.25
C VAL A 30 -0.15 -15.84 8.84
N ALA A 31 -0.48 -16.70 9.80
CA ALA A 31 -1.25 -17.91 9.54
C ALA A 31 -2.63 -17.59 8.96
N GLU A 32 -3.32 -16.55 9.46
CA GLU A 32 -4.61 -16.09 8.91
C GLU A 32 -4.46 -15.60 7.46
N ILE A 33 -3.41 -14.84 7.16
CA ILE A 33 -3.13 -14.33 5.81
C ILE A 33 -2.86 -15.49 4.85
N GLU A 34 -2.03 -16.45 5.25
CA GLU A 34 -1.67 -17.63 4.45
C GLU A 34 -2.89 -18.54 4.23
N SER A 35 -3.66 -18.82 5.28
CA SER A 35 -4.82 -19.70 5.20
C SER A 35 -5.95 -19.12 4.37
N SER A 36 -6.11 -17.79 4.43
CA SER A 36 -7.20 -17.07 3.77
C SER A 36 -6.82 -16.61 2.36
N GLN A 37 -5.58 -16.85 1.93
CA GLN A 37 -5.02 -16.41 0.63
C GLN A 37 -5.30 -14.92 0.37
N VAL A 38 -5.15 -14.11 1.42
CA VAL A 38 -5.44 -12.68 1.39
C VAL A 38 -4.30 -11.97 0.69
N HIS A 39 -4.63 -11.13 -0.31
CA HIS A 39 -3.64 -10.48 -1.17
C HIS A 39 -3.80 -8.95 -1.21
N GLY A 40 -2.69 -8.25 -1.40
CA GLY A 40 -2.64 -6.79 -1.60
C GLY A 40 -3.38 -5.99 -0.52
N CYS A 41 -4.26 -5.07 -0.94
CA CYS A 41 -5.03 -4.21 -0.03
C CYS A 41 -5.83 -4.98 1.04
N ASN A 42 -6.22 -6.24 0.79
CA ASN A 42 -6.97 -7.02 1.77
C ASN A 42 -6.10 -7.38 3.00
N ILE A 43 -4.77 -7.42 2.86
CA ILE A 43 -3.85 -7.66 3.97
C ILE A 43 -3.98 -6.54 5.02
N LEU A 44 -4.20 -5.30 4.58
CA LEU A 44 -4.42 -4.16 5.47
C LEU A 44 -5.69 -4.33 6.32
N GLN A 45 -6.71 -5.00 5.79
CA GLN A 45 -7.94 -5.30 6.53
C GLN A 45 -7.69 -6.32 7.63
N SER A 46 -6.99 -7.43 7.33
CA SER A 46 -6.59 -8.42 8.34
C SER A 46 -5.69 -7.81 9.41
N LEU A 47 -4.74 -6.96 9.00
CA LEU A 47 -3.83 -6.25 9.89
C LEU A 47 -4.58 -5.27 10.81
N HIS A 48 -5.57 -4.55 10.28
CA HIS A 48 -6.41 -3.68 11.09
C HIS A 48 -7.22 -4.45 12.13
N ARG A 49 -7.88 -5.54 11.73
CA ARG A 49 -8.64 -6.41 12.66
C ARG A 49 -7.74 -7.02 13.74
N SER A 50 -6.52 -7.40 13.37
CA SER A 50 -5.53 -7.89 14.33
C SER A 50 -5.04 -6.79 15.28
N CYS A 51 -4.95 -5.54 14.82
CA CYS A 51 -4.60 -4.39 15.66
C CYS A 51 -5.71 -4.01 16.66
N THR A 52 -6.99 -4.06 16.26
CA THR A 52 -8.11 -3.76 17.17
C THR A 52 -8.25 -4.76 18.31
N THR A 53 -7.85 -6.01 18.08
CA THR A 53 -7.87 -7.10 19.07
C THR A 53 -6.56 -7.26 19.86
N ALA A 54 -5.52 -6.47 19.54
CA ALA A 54 -4.22 -6.57 20.19
C ALA A 54 -4.24 -6.02 21.63
N LEU A 55 -3.54 -6.71 22.53
CA LEU A 55 -3.29 -6.21 23.89
C LEU A 55 -2.51 -4.89 23.85
N PRO A 56 -2.69 -3.97 24.81
CA PRO A 56 -2.04 -2.65 24.82
C PRO A 56 -0.52 -2.70 24.61
N VAL A 57 0.11 -3.73 25.17
CA VAL A 57 1.54 -4.00 25.08
C VAL A 57 2.00 -4.28 23.64
N GLY A 58 1.21 -5.01 22.85
CA GLY A 58 1.52 -5.31 21.44
C GLY A 58 0.90 -4.31 20.46
N LYS A 59 -0.05 -3.49 20.90
CA LYS A 59 -0.81 -2.57 20.06
C LYS A 59 0.07 -1.52 19.37
N ALA A 60 1.10 -1.02 20.05
CA ALA A 60 2.05 -0.08 19.45
C ALA A 60 2.77 -0.70 18.24
N SER A 61 3.30 -1.92 18.40
CA SER A 61 3.97 -2.67 17.32
C SER A 61 3.03 -3.01 16.17
N MET A 62 1.80 -3.47 16.47
CA MET A 62 0.79 -3.74 15.46
C MET A 62 0.36 -2.47 14.70
N SER A 63 0.30 -1.33 15.39
CA SER A 63 0.00 -0.04 14.78
C SER A 63 1.11 0.44 13.84
N LEU A 64 2.38 0.18 14.16
CA LEU A 64 3.50 0.50 13.28
C LEU A 64 3.43 -0.30 11.99
N LEU A 65 3.13 -1.60 12.08
CA LEU A 65 2.90 -2.45 10.89
C LEU A 65 1.75 -1.91 10.04
N LEU A 66 0.63 -1.55 10.68
CA LEU A 66 -0.53 -1.00 9.99
C LEU A 66 -0.20 0.33 9.29
N GLN A 67 0.54 1.21 9.95
CA GLN A 67 0.99 2.48 9.38
C GLN A 67 1.92 2.27 8.18
N ALA A 68 2.85 1.32 8.26
CA ALA A 68 3.73 0.98 7.15
C ALA A 68 2.93 0.50 5.93
N GLY A 69 1.92 -0.37 6.16
CA GLY A 69 1.02 -0.84 5.11
C GLY A 69 0.21 0.29 4.46
N TYR A 70 -0.36 1.21 5.24
CA TYR A 70 -1.01 2.40 4.70
C TYR A 70 -0.05 3.34 3.96
N GLY A 71 1.23 3.39 4.35
CA GLY A 71 2.26 4.13 3.64
C GLY A 71 2.41 3.67 2.19
N VAL A 72 2.47 2.35 1.96
CA VAL A 72 2.52 1.76 0.62
C VAL A 72 1.27 2.10 -0.18
N LEU A 73 0.08 1.96 0.42
CA LEU A 73 -1.18 2.29 -0.23
C LEU A 73 -1.23 3.78 -0.64
N CYS A 74 -0.86 4.68 0.26
CA CYS A 74 -0.83 6.12 -0.03
C CYS A 74 0.13 6.44 -1.18
N GLN A 75 1.28 5.78 -1.25
CA GLN A 75 2.24 5.94 -2.34
C GLN A 75 1.68 5.45 -3.68
N GLN A 76 0.97 4.31 -3.68
CA GLN A 76 0.29 3.82 -4.88
C GLN A 76 -0.83 4.78 -5.34
N ILE A 77 -1.63 5.30 -4.40
CA ILE A 77 -2.66 6.30 -4.68
C ILE A 77 -2.03 7.59 -5.22
N SER A 78 -0.95 8.10 -4.61
CA SER A 78 -0.31 9.33 -5.08
C SER A 78 0.30 9.15 -6.46
N SER A 79 0.97 8.03 -6.73
CA SER A 79 1.49 7.68 -8.06
C SER A 79 0.39 7.69 -9.11
N TRP A 80 -0.76 7.08 -8.78
CA TRP A 80 -1.90 7.00 -9.69
C TRP A 80 -2.59 8.35 -9.89
N VAL A 81 -2.93 9.06 -8.82
CA VAL A 81 -3.73 10.27 -8.88
C VAL A 81 -2.93 11.48 -9.36
N LEU A 82 -1.64 11.57 -9.04
CA LEU A 82 -0.81 12.72 -9.41
C LEU A 82 -0.17 12.54 -10.78
N TYR A 83 0.25 11.32 -11.13
CA TYR A 83 1.02 11.07 -12.34
C TYR A 83 0.30 10.17 -13.35
N GLY A 84 -0.84 9.57 -13.00
CA GLY A 84 -1.51 8.60 -13.86
C GLY A 84 -0.64 7.33 -14.07
N ILE A 85 0.26 7.02 -13.15
CA ILE A 85 1.15 5.87 -13.25
C ILE A 85 0.60 4.74 -12.39
N LEU A 86 0.14 3.67 -13.03
CA LEU A 86 -0.32 2.44 -12.40
C LEU A 86 0.79 1.39 -12.51
N ARG A 87 1.62 1.28 -11.47
CA ARG A 87 2.71 0.30 -11.37
C ARG A 87 2.33 -0.79 -10.37
N ASP A 88 1.60 -1.78 -10.83
CA ASP A 88 1.04 -2.86 -10.00
C ASP A 88 1.35 -4.26 -10.57
N PRO A 89 2.63 -4.68 -10.61
CA PRO A 89 3.02 -5.96 -11.20
C PRO A 89 2.43 -7.17 -10.45
N TYR A 90 2.16 -7.01 -9.16
CA TYR A 90 1.61 -8.06 -8.30
C TYR A 90 0.09 -8.00 -8.16
N GLN A 91 -0.58 -7.08 -8.87
CA GLN A 91 -2.03 -6.93 -8.83
C GLN A 91 -2.60 -6.71 -7.41
N GLU A 92 -1.90 -5.95 -6.58
CA GLU A 92 -2.23 -5.67 -5.18
C GLU A 92 -3.10 -4.42 -5.00
N PHE A 93 -3.08 -3.51 -5.97
CA PHE A 93 -3.81 -2.25 -5.92
C PHE A 93 -5.27 -2.42 -6.34
N PHE A 94 -6.17 -1.60 -5.80
CA PHE A 94 -7.61 -1.73 -6.04
C PHE A 94 -8.08 -1.20 -7.40
N VAL A 95 -7.21 -0.54 -8.17
CA VAL A 95 -7.44 -0.17 -9.57
C VAL A 95 -6.70 -1.14 -10.48
N GLU A 96 -7.34 -1.59 -11.56
CA GLU A 96 -6.73 -2.35 -12.63
C GLU A 96 -6.96 -1.74 -14.01
N ALA A 97 -6.03 -1.99 -14.92
CA ALA A 97 -6.18 -1.71 -16.34
C ALA A 97 -6.85 -2.91 -17.05
N LEU A 98 -7.78 -2.63 -17.95
CA LEU A 98 -8.60 -3.60 -18.70
C LEU A 98 -7.98 -4.04 -20.04
N GLY A 99 -6.82 -3.48 -20.40
CA GLY A 99 -6.10 -3.86 -21.61
C GLY A 99 -4.65 -3.40 -21.55
N GLY A 100 -3.73 -4.33 -21.35
CA GLY A 100 -2.28 -4.07 -21.40
C GLY A 100 -1.53 -4.91 -20.38
N ASP A 101 -0.64 -5.76 -20.87
CA ASP A 101 0.37 -6.48 -20.10
C ASP A 101 1.06 -5.54 -19.08
N PRO A 102 1.24 -5.94 -17.79
CA PRO A 102 1.79 -5.08 -16.73
C PRO A 102 3.21 -4.56 -16.98
N SER A 103 3.84 -4.93 -18.10
CA SER A 103 5.21 -4.59 -18.48
C SER A 103 5.36 -3.28 -19.29
N LEU A 104 4.27 -2.63 -19.74
CA LEU A 104 4.34 -1.55 -20.74
C LEU A 104 3.91 -0.15 -20.26
N THR A 105 3.80 0.09 -18.96
CA THR A 105 3.41 1.43 -18.44
C THR A 105 4.61 2.37 -18.23
N GLU A 106 5.67 2.25 -19.04
CA GLU A 106 6.75 3.25 -19.11
C GLU A 106 6.51 4.15 -20.35
N PRO A 107 6.65 5.48 -20.23
CA PRO A 107 6.74 6.35 -21.40
C PRO A 107 8.12 6.14 -22.03
N ASN A 108 8.27 5.05 -22.80
CA ASN A 108 9.52 4.76 -23.49
C ASN A 108 9.83 5.89 -24.47
N THR A 109 10.85 6.68 -24.14
CA THR A 109 11.49 7.64 -25.03
C THR A 109 12.30 6.87 -26.07
N SER A 110 11.64 6.28 -27.06
CA SER A 110 12.31 5.76 -28.25
C SER A 110 11.42 5.98 -29.46
N SER A 111 11.89 6.86 -30.32
CA SER A 111 11.35 7.19 -31.64
C SER A 111 11.13 5.94 -32.51
N SER A 112 9.90 5.49 -32.65
CA SER A 112 9.40 4.82 -33.86
C SER A 112 7.88 4.87 -33.89
N CYS A 113 7.33 5.37 -34.98
CA CYS A 113 5.91 5.62 -35.20
C CYS A 113 5.11 4.31 -35.24
N LEU A 114 4.60 3.87 -34.09
CA LEU A 114 3.44 2.99 -33.98
C LEU A 114 2.59 3.62 -32.87
N GLU A 115 1.48 4.27 -33.25
CA GLU A 115 0.53 4.89 -32.32
C GLU A 115 0.13 3.86 -31.27
N ALA A 116 0.64 4.00 -30.05
CA ALA A 116 0.13 3.24 -28.93
C ALA A 116 -1.36 3.60 -28.77
N PRO A 117 -2.25 2.62 -28.53
CA PRO A 117 -3.66 2.91 -28.33
C PRO A 117 -3.82 3.97 -27.22
N LEU A 118 -4.49 5.07 -27.55
CA LEU A 118 -4.81 6.10 -26.56
C LEU A 118 -5.65 5.46 -25.45
N ALA A 119 -5.17 5.55 -24.21
CA ALA A 119 -5.91 5.02 -23.08
C ALA A 119 -7.19 5.85 -22.90
N SER A 120 -8.31 5.15 -22.84
CA SER A 120 -9.65 5.65 -22.57
C SER A 120 -9.94 5.59 -21.07
N MET A 121 -10.89 6.42 -20.60
CA MET A 121 -11.40 6.32 -19.22
C MET A 121 -11.99 4.94 -18.92
N GLN A 122 -12.41 4.20 -19.93
CA GLN A 122 -12.99 2.85 -19.80
C GLN A 122 -11.93 1.76 -19.64
N ASP A 123 -10.65 2.10 -19.80
CA ASP A 123 -9.56 1.13 -19.71
C ASP A 123 -9.15 0.87 -18.26
N PHE A 124 -9.77 1.53 -17.28
CA PHE A 124 -9.47 1.34 -15.86
C PHE A 124 -10.75 1.03 -15.08
N ARG A 125 -10.66 0.10 -14.14
CA ARG A 125 -11.77 -0.23 -13.24
C ARG A 125 -11.31 -0.56 -11.83
N LEU A 126 -12.27 -0.57 -10.91
CA LEU A 126 -12.07 -1.10 -9.57
C LEU A 126 -12.12 -2.63 -9.60
N LYS A 127 -11.13 -3.26 -8.96
CA LYS A 127 -11.12 -4.71 -8.73
C LYS A 127 -12.28 -5.10 -7.82
N SER A 128 -13.15 -5.97 -8.32
CA SER A 128 -14.37 -6.41 -7.60
C SER A 128 -14.06 -7.36 -6.43
N ASN A 129 -12.87 -7.95 -6.43
CA ASN A 129 -12.37 -8.97 -5.50
C ASN A 129 -11.48 -8.41 -4.38
N LEU A 130 -11.09 -7.13 -4.44
CA LEU A 130 -10.39 -6.49 -3.34
C LEU A 130 -11.41 -5.85 -2.40
N LEU A 131 -11.50 -6.40 -1.20
CA LEU A 131 -12.16 -5.76 -0.08
C LEU A 131 -11.30 -4.54 0.27
N LEU A 132 -11.78 -3.38 -0.14
CA LEU A 132 -11.28 -2.14 0.43
C LEU A 132 -11.33 -2.30 1.96
N PRO A 133 -10.23 -2.02 2.69
CA PRO A 133 -10.29 -1.96 4.15
C PRO A 133 -11.52 -1.14 4.55
N GLU A 134 -12.25 -1.51 5.60
CA GLU A 134 -13.51 -0.83 5.99
C GLU A 134 -13.39 0.70 6.12
N GLN A 135 -12.18 1.20 6.27
CA GLN A 135 -11.79 2.60 6.32
C GLN A 135 -11.84 3.32 4.97
N LEU A 136 -11.80 2.58 3.86
CA LEU A 136 -11.86 3.10 2.50
C LEU A 136 -13.24 2.82 1.91
N SER A 137 -14.09 3.84 1.93
CA SER A 137 -15.40 3.75 1.28
C SER A 137 -15.27 3.47 -0.22
N GLN A 138 -16.25 2.74 -0.78
CA GLN A 138 -16.38 2.58 -2.23
C GLN A 138 -16.37 3.93 -2.96
N SER A 139 -17.00 4.95 -2.36
CA SER A 139 -17.02 6.32 -2.88
C SER A 139 -15.63 6.94 -3.01
N PHE A 140 -14.72 6.65 -2.06
CA PHE A 140 -13.33 7.12 -2.14
C PHE A 140 -12.58 6.42 -3.27
N ALA A 141 -12.69 5.09 -3.37
CA ALA A 141 -12.06 4.33 -4.44
C ALA A 141 -12.51 4.79 -5.83
N SER A 142 -13.82 5.06 -6.01
CA SER A 142 -14.36 5.62 -7.25
C SER A 142 -13.77 6.98 -7.60
N LYS A 143 -13.55 7.85 -6.61
CA LYS A 143 -12.91 9.16 -6.82
C LYS A 143 -11.44 9.01 -7.20
N VAL A 144 -10.71 8.10 -6.55
CA VAL A 144 -9.31 7.80 -6.87
C VAL A 144 -9.18 7.23 -8.28
N LEU A 145 -10.06 6.29 -8.66
CA LEU A 145 -10.15 5.76 -10.02
C LEU A 145 -10.35 6.91 -11.02
N PHE A 146 -11.41 7.71 -10.82
CA PHE A 146 -11.73 8.81 -11.71
C PHE A 146 -10.57 9.79 -11.86
N ALA A 147 -9.96 10.22 -10.75
CA ALA A 147 -8.89 11.21 -10.76
C ALA A 147 -7.66 10.70 -11.52
N GLY A 148 -7.17 9.49 -11.23
CA GLY A 148 -6.02 8.94 -11.94
C GLY A 148 -6.33 8.58 -13.40
N SER A 149 -7.54 8.09 -13.71
CA SER A 149 -7.95 7.87 -15.10
C SER A 149 -7.96 9.17 -15.89
N ALA A 150 -8.45 10.27 -15.31
CA ALA A 150 -8.40 11.58 -15.94
C ALA A 150 -6.94 12.01 -16.19
N VAL A 151 -6.07 11.94 -15.19
CA VAL A 151 -4.65 12.29 -15.34
C VAL A 151 -3.97 11.41 -16.41
N ARG A 152 -4.27 10.12 -16.46
CA ARG A 152 -3.75 9.22 -17.50
C ARG A 152 -4.22 9.62 -18.90
N VAL A 153 -5.52 9.89 -19.07
CA VAL A 153 -6.11 10.24 -20.37
C VAL A 153 -5.57 11.58 -20.86
N PHE A 154 -5.51 12.60 -19.99
CA PHE A 154 -5.00 13.93 -20.35
C PHE A 154 -3.47 14.00 -20.41
N GLY A 155 -2.76 13.13 -19.70
CA GLY A 155 -1.30 13.06 -19.75
C GLY A 155 -0.76 12.52 -21.07
N GLN A 156 -1.59 11.87 -21.89
CA GLN A 156 -1.21 11.37 -23.21
C GLN A 156 -1.20 12.46 -24.30
N SER A 157 -1.94 13.55 -24.09
CA SER A 157 -2.03 14.65 -25.05
C SER A 157 -1.01 15.77 -24.80
N GLY A 158 -0.22 15.68 -23.72
CA GLY A 158 0.84 16.64 -23.38
C GLY A 158 2.22 16.11 -23.71
N GLU A 159 2.94 16.78 -24.62
CA GLU A 159 4.39 16.62 -24.70
C GLU A 159 5.01 17.03 -23.35
N ARG A 160 5.52 16.02 -22.63
CA ARG A 160 6.21 16.04 -21.32
C ARG A 160 5.32 15.99 -20.08
N PRO A 161 5.65 15.12 -19.11
CA PRO A 161 5.01 15.15 -17.79
C PRO A 161 5.31 16.48 -17.09
N VAL A 162 4.27 17.08 -16.52
CA VAL A 162 4.34 18.36 -15.76
C VAL A 162 5.15 18.22 -14.47
N TYR A 163 5.45 16.99 -14.04
CA TYR A 163 6.34 16.69 -12.93
C TYR A 163 7.31 15.56 -13.29
N THR A 164 8.62 15.78 -13.13
CA THR A 164 9.65 14.75 -13.35
C THR A 164 10.00 14.04 -12.05
N ALA A 165 10.46 12.79 -12.12
CA ALA A 165 10.95 12.00 -10.97
C ALA A 165 12.06 12.71 -10.17
N GLU A 166 12.75 13.66 -10.80
CA GLU A 166 13.73 14.54 -10.16
C GLU A 166 13.11 15.45 -9.09
N GLN A 167 11.86 15.88 -9.29
CA GLN A 167 11.13 16.73 -8.35
C GLN A 167 10.53 15.92 -7.19
N GLU A 168 10.23 14.63 -7.39
CA GLU A 168 9.86 13.70 -6.32
C GLU A 168 11.05 13.47 -5.37
N ALA A 169 12.25 13.26 -5.92
CA ALA A 169 13.47 13.16 -5.13
C ALA A 169 13.76 14.43 -4.33
N GLU A 170 13.45 15.62 -4.88
CA GLU A 170 13.59 16.89 -4.18
C GLU A 170 12.56 17.04 -3.04
N PHE A 171 11.33 16.57 -3.22
CA PHE A 171 10.30 16.61 -2.19
C PHE A 171 10.61 15.69 -1.01
N LEU A 172 11.07 14.46 -1.27
CA LEU A 172 11.50 13.52 -0.23
C LEU A 172 12.73 14.04 0.53
N LYS A 173 13.65 14.73 -0.14
CA LYS A 173 14.86 15.31 0.48
C LYS A 173 14.58 16.52 1.37
N ARG A 174 13.42 17.17 1.23
CA ARG A 174 12.98 18.28 2.11
C ARG A 174 12.27 17.79 3.37
N GLN A 175 11.93 16.51 3.48
CA GLN A 175 11.28 15.91 4.65
C GLN A 175 12.23 15.12 5.56
N SER A 176 13.50 14.97 5.18
CA SER A 176 14.59 14.43 6.03
C SER A 176 15.35 15.56 6.71
#